data_AF-A0A662KU76-F1
#
_entry.id   AF-A0A662KU76-F1
#
_cell.length_a   1.000
_cell.length_b   1.000
_cell.length_c   1.000
_cell.angle_alpha   90.00
_cell.angle_beta   90.00
_cell.angle_gamma   90.00
#
_symmetry.space_group_name_H-M   'P 1'
#
loop_
_entity.id
_entity.type
_entity.pdbx_description
1 polymer ?
#
loop_
_entity_poly.entity_id
_entity_poly.type
_entity_poly.pdbx_seq_one_letter_code
_entity_poly.pdbx_strand_id
1 'polypeptide(L)' 'MSIFGIYIPLWAFVLIVIAGVIIGWKIIKFALKLLITFIIALLIVAALDYFNIFALLRNFLTGI' A
#
# COMPACT_ATOMS: atom_id res chain seq x y z
N MET A 1 30.59 -7.93 -20.55
CA MET A 1 29.86 -9.05 -19.91
C MET A 1 28.90 -9.61 -20.94
N SER A 2 28.95 -10.92 -21.24
CA SER A 2 27.96 -11.56 -22.10
C SER A 2 26.80 -12.06 -21.24
N ILE A 3 25.57 -11.67 -21.57
CA ILE A 3 24.35 -12.17 -20.93
C ILE A 3 23.52 -12.79 -22.06
N PHE A 4 23.11 -14.05 -21.93
CA PHE A 4 22.41 -14.83 -22.99
C PHE A 4 23.15 -14.89 -24.35
N GLY A 5 24.49 -14.92 -24.34
CA GLY A 5 25.28 -14.96 -25.58
C GLY A 5 25.35 -13.64 -26.36
N ILE A 6 24.69 -12.58 -25.87
CA ILE A 6 24.70 -11.25 -26.46
C ILE A 6 25.66 -10.37 -25.64
N TYR A 7 26.54 -9.65 -26.33
CA TYR A 7 27.39 -8.65 -25.69
C TYR A 7 26.55 -7.42 -25.36
N ILE A 8 26.12 -7.32 -24.10
CA ILE A 8 25.39 -6.15 -23.63
C ILE A 8 26.40 -5.08 -23.20
N PRO A 9 26.39 -3.91 -23.84
CA PRO A 9 27.25 -2.82 -23.43
C PRO A 9 26.82 -2.28 -22.06
N LEU A 10 27.78 -1.83 -21.26
CA LEU A 10 27.57 -1.45 -19.86
C LEU A 10 26.45 -0.40 -19.67
N TRP A 11 26.32 0.54 -20.60
CA TRP A 11 25.26 1.56 -20.56
C TRP A 11 23.85 0.97 -20.64
N ALA A 12 23.65 -0.10 -21.43
CA ALA A 12 22.35 -0.74 -21.56
C ALA A 12 21.96 -1.50 -20.28
N PHE A 13 22.94 -2.12 -19.61
CA PHE A 13 22.72 -2.75 -18.31
C PHE A 13 22.28 -1.75 -17.24
N VAL A 14 22.93 -0.59 -17.17
CA VAL A 14 22.58 0.49 -16.24
C VAL A 14 21.13 0.96 -16.45
N LEU A 15 20.69 1.09 -17.70
CA LEU A 15 19.31 1.47 -18.02
C LEU A 15 18.28 0.45 -17.51
N ILE A 16 18.57 -0.85 -17.64
CA ILE A 16 17.68 -1.93 -17.16
C ILE A 16 17.55 -1.86 -15.63
N VAL A 17 18.66 -1.67 -14.92
CA VAL A 17 18.67 -1.55 -13.45
C VAL A 17 17.85 -0.34 -13.01
N ILE A 18 18.08 0.83 -13.64
CA ILE A 18 17.32 2.05 -13.34
C ILE A 18 15.82 1.84 -13.59
N ALA A 19 15.46 1.22 -14.72
CA ALA A 19 14.06 0.91 -15.03
C ALA A 19 13.43 -0.02 -13.97
N GLY A 20 14.16 -1.05 -13.54
CA GLY A 20 13.71 -1.95 -12.46
C GLY A 20 13.45 -1.21 -11.15
N VAL A 21 14.36 -0.32 -10.74
CA VAL A 21 14.21 0.50 -9.52
C VAL A 21 13.00 1.43 -9.64
N ILE A 22 12.80 2.09 -10.78
CA ILE A 22 11.66 2.99 -11.00
C ILE A 22 10.33 2.24 -10.89
N ILE A 23 10.24 1.04 -11.47
CA ILE A 23 9.03 0.22 -11.42
C ILE A 23 8.79 -0.28 -10.00
N GLY A 24 9.82 -0.81 -9.34
CA GLY A 24 9.73 -1.27 -7.95
C GLY A 24 9.29 -0.15 -6.99
N TRP A 25 9.81 1.06 -7.19
CA TRP A 25 9.44 2.22 -6.37
C TRP A 25 7.96 2.60 -6.49
N LYS A 26 7.36 2.45 -7.68
CA LYS A 26 5.92 2.69 -7.86
C LYS A 26 5.07 1.71 -7.05
N ILE A 27 5.48 0.44 -7.00
CA ILE A 27 4.77 -0.61 -6.25
C ILE A 27 4.85 -0.33 -4.75
N ILE A 28 6.04 0.00 -4.24
CA ILE A 28 6.25 0.33 -2.83
C ILE A 28 5.40 1.53 -2.41
N LYS A 29 5.38 2.59 -3.24
CA LYS A 29 4.54 3.78 -2.98
C LYS A 29 3.05 3.45 -2.95
N PHE A 30 2.58 2.52 -3.79
CA PHE A 30 1.20 2.07 -3.75
C PHE A 30 0.88 1.30 -2.47
N ALA A 31 1.74 0.36 -2.08
CA ALA A 31 1.58 -0.42 -0.85
C ALA A 31 1.56 0.47 0.40
N LEU A 32 2.44 1.47 0.46
CA LEU A 32 2.47 2.44 1.57
C LEU A 32 1.17 3.24 1.68
N LYS A 33 0.64 3.73 0.55
CA LYS A 33 -0.65 4.43 0.55
C LYS A 33 -1.77 3.53 1.07
N LEU A 34 -1.80 2.28 0.61
CA LEU A 34 -2.82 1.31 1.01
C LEU A 34 -2.72 0.99 2.51
N LEU A 35 -1.50 0.80 3.03
CA LEU A 35 -1.25 0.58 4.45
C LEU A 35 -1.73 1.75 5.31
N ILE A 36 -1.39 2.99 4.94
CA ILE A 36 -1.85 4.19 5.67
C ILE A 36 -3.37 4.28 5.66
N THR A 37 -4.02 4.07 4.50
CA THR A 37 -5.49 4.06 4.42
C THR A 37 -6.10 3.01 5.34
N PHE A 38 -5.51 1.81 5.41
CA PHE A 38 -5.98 0.74 6.28
C PHE A 38 -5.84 1.10 7.76
N ILE A 39 -4.71 1.69 8.15
CA ILE A 39 -4.48 2.17 9.51
C ILE A 39 -5.50 3.25 9.90
N ILE A 40 -5.77 4.20 9.00
CA ILE A 40 -6.76 5.26 9.24
C ILE A 40 -8.16 4.65 9.39
N ALA A 41 -8.54 3.71 8.53
CA ALA A 41 -9.84 3.04 8.64
C ALA A 41 -9.99 2.30 9.97
N LEU A 42 -8.94 1.58 10.40
CA LEU A 42 -8.92 0.92 11.71
C LEU A 42 -9.00 1.91 12.87
N LEU A 43 -8.29 3.03 12.79
CA LEU A 43 -8.36 4.11 13.78
C LEU A 43 -9.77 4.69 13.89
N ILE A 44 -10.44 4.92 12.77
CA ILE A 44 -11.82 5.40 12.75
C ILE A 44 -12.75 4.38 13.42
N VAL A 45 -12.64 3.10 13.05
CA VAL A 45 -13.47 2.04 13.66
C VAL A 45 -13.22 1.94 15.17
N ALA A 46 -11.96 1.97 15.60
CA ALA A 46 -11.60 1.97 17.01
C ALA A 46 -12.14 3.20 17.75
N ALA A 47 -12.10 4.38 17.12
CA ALA A 47 -12.67 5.60 17.68
C ALA A 47 -14.20 5.51 17.81
N LEU A 48 -14.90 5.01 16.78
CA LEU A 48 -16.34 4.82 16.81
C LEU A 48 -16.76 3.85 17.93
N ASP A 49 -15.98 2.81 18.17
CA ASP A 49 -16.19 1.87 19.27
C ASP A 49 -15.91 2.50 20.64
N TYR A 50 -14.82 3.25 20.77
CA TYR A 50 -14.49 3.99 22.00
C TYR A 50 -15.62 4.95 22.43
N PHE A 51 -16.25 5.64 21.47
CA PHE A 51 -17.40 6.51 21.73
C PHE A 51 -18.73 5.75 21.88
N ASN A 52 -18.71 4.41 21.94
CA ASN A 52 -19.89 3.55 22.02
C ASN A 52 -20.93 3.84 20.91
N ILE A 53 -20.47 4.33 19.76
CA ILE A 53 -21.38 4.70 18.65
C ILE A 53 -22.09 3.44 18.14
N PHE A 54 -21.41 2.28 18.13
CA PHE A 54 -22.05 1.01 17.79
C PHE A 54 -23.16 0.60 18.77
N ALA A 55 -23.01 0.90 20.07
CA ALA A 55 -24.06 0.66 21.06
C ALA A 55 -25.25 1.61 20.86
N LEU A 56 -24.99 2.89 20.58
CA LEU A 56 -26.03 3.87 20.24
C LEU A 56 -26.80 3.49 18.97
N LEU A 57 -26.08 3.05 17.92
CA LEU A 57 -26.67 2.56 16.68
C LEU A 57 -27.53 1.31 16.92
N ARG A 58 -27.06 0.39 17.76
CA ARG A 58 -27.80 -0.82 18.12
C ARG A 58 -29.10 -0.48 18.84
N ASN A 59 -29.04 0.37 19.87
CA ASN A 59 -30.22 0.81 20.62
C ASN A 59 -31.21 1.57 19.73
N PHE A 60 -30.72 2.42 18.82
CA PHE A 60 -31.57 3.11 17.84
C PHE A 60 -32.28 2.15 16.88
N LEU A 61 -31.59 1.10 16.42
CA LEU A 61 -32.15 0.12 15.50
C LEU A 61 -33.07 -0.89 16.18
N THR A 62 -32.82 -1.25 17.44
CA THR A 62 -33.65 -2.21 18.20
C THR A 62 -34.79 -1.55 18.97
N GLY A 63 -34.84 -0.23 19.07
CA GLY A 63 -35.93 0.51 19.72
C GLY A 63 -36.04 0.25 21.23
N ILE A 64 -34.99 -0.27 21.86
CA ILE A 64 -34.83 -0.47 23.31
C ILE A 64 -33.66 0.40 23.76
#